data_AF-A0A9X7XSG8-F1
#
_entry.id   AF-A0A9X7XSG8-F1
#
_cell.length_a   1.000
_cell.length_b   1.000
_cell.length_c   1.000
_cell.angle_alpha   90.00
_cell.angle_beta   90.00
_cell.angle_gamma   90.00
#
_symmetry.space_group_name_H-M   'P 1'
#
loop_
_entity.id
_entity.type
_entity.pdbx_description
1 polymer ?
#
loop_
_entity_poly.entity_id
_entity_poly.type
_entity_poly.pdbx_seq_one_letter_code
_entity_poly.pdbx_strand_id
1 'polypeptide(L)'
;MAGREGISKEIYYINSVEMPDLTGFLRPNELIITTGYAFRHEPMLLCRLLDEMHRIGSSAIGIKTRRVIQEVPPEALYIPIREEQRSR
;
A
#
# COMPACT_ATOMS: atom_id res chain seq x y z
N MET A 1 5.41 -9.74 10.02
CA MET A 1 4.94 -9.61 8.63
C MET A 1 3.97 -8.45 8.59
N ALA A 2 4.17 -7.47 7.71
CA ALA A 2 3.20 -6.39 7.50
C ALA A 2 1.85 -6.93 7.04
N GLY A 3 0.76 -6.26 7.43
CA GLY A 3 -0.59 -6.60 6.98
C GLY A 3 -1.21 -7.85 7.60
N ARG A 4 -0.51 -8.58 8.49
CA ARG A 4 -1.03 -9.83 9.11
C ARG A 4 -2.38 -9.65 9.81
N GLU A 5 -2.55 -8.55 10.52
CA GLU A 5 -3.80 -8.26 11.26
C GLU A 5 -4.91 -7.72 10.35
N GLY A 6 -4.61 -7.36 9.11
CA GLY A 6 -5.58 -6.85 8.13
C GLY A 6 -6.09 -7.92 7.16
N ILE A 7 -5.81 -9.20 7.39
CA ILE A 7 -6.10 -10.28 6.43
C ILE A 7 -7.61 -10.49 6.17
N SER A 8 -8.46 -10.06 7.10
CA SER A 8 -9.92 -10.10 6.97
C SER A 8 -10.52 -8.85 6.33
N LYS A 9 -9.71 -7.85 5.95
CA LYS A 9 -10.23 -6.64 5.30
C LYS A 9 -10.87 -6.98 3.96
N GLU A 10 -12.13 -6.62 3.80
CA GLU A 10 -12.84 -6.79 2.53
C GLU A 10 -12.25 -5.89 1.44
N ILE A 11 -12.19 -6.41 0.23
CA ILE A 11 -11.74 -5.69 -0.97
C ILE A 11 -12.97 -5.40 -1.83
N TYR A 12 -13.28 -4.12 -2.03
CA TYR A 12 -14.39 -3.68 -2.88
C TYR A 12 -13.92 -3.13 -4.22
N TYR A 13 -12.68 -2.65 -4.27
CA TYR A 13 -12.10 -2.01 -5.45
C TYR A 13 -10.72 -2.59 -5.72
N ILE A 14 -10.38 -2.71 -7.01
CA ILE A 14 -9.04 -3.07 -7.46
C ILE A 14 -8.56 -2.00 -8.43
N ASN A 15 -7.34 -1.52 -8.23
CA ASN A 15 -6.72 -0.51 -9.08
C ASN A 15 -5.25 -0.83 -9.38
N SER A 16 -4.75 -0.32 -10.51
CA SER A 16 -3.36 -0.41 -10.92
C SER A 16 -2.71 0.98 -10.85
N VAL A 17 -1.53 1.07 -10.25
CA VAL A 17 -0.82 2.35 -10.05
C VAL A 17 0.58 2.30 -10.64
N GLU A 18 0.87 3.26 -11.52
CA GLU A 18 2.21 3.48 -12.07
C GLU A 18 2.65 4.95 -12.04
N MET A 19 1.88 5.80 -11.36
CA MET A 19 2.22 7.20 -11.11
C MET A 19 2.57 7.38 -9.63
N PRO A 20 3.61 8.17 -9.28
CA PRO A 20 4.05 8.31 -7.89
C PRO A 20 3.12 9.15 -7.01
N ASP A 21 2.26 9.98 -7.61
CA ASP A 21 1.28 10.78 -6.90
C ASP A 21 -0.13 10.18 -7.06
N LEU A 22 -0.73 9.84 -5.92
CA LEU A 22 -2.07 9.26 -5.82
C LEU A 22 -3.00 10.10 -4.95
N THR A 23 -2.59 11.32 -4.61
CA THR A 23 -3.33 12.20 -3.73
C THR A 23 -4.73 12.41 -4.29
N GLY A 24 -5.75 12.01 -3.52
CA GLY A 24 -7.16 12.14 -3.90
C GLY A 24 -7.74 11.00 -4.75
N PHE A 25 -6.95 9.99 -5.13
CA PHE A 25 -7.43 8.86 -5.95
C PHE A 25 -7.63 7.56 -5.17
N LEU A 26 -7.02 7.45 -3.99
CA LEU A 26 -7.10 6.28 -3.11
C LEU A 26 -8.51 6.11 -2.55
N ARG A 27 -8.98 4.86 -2.46
CA ARG A 27 -10.29 4.52 -1.91
C ARG A 27 -10.20 3.64 -0.66
N PRO A 28 -11.17 3.76 0.27
CA PRO A 28 -11.37 2.74 1.29
C PRO A 28 -11.60 1.39 0.64
N ASN A 29 -11.16 0.32 1.30
CA ASN A 29 -11.33 -1.06 0.84
C ASN A 29 -10.72 -1.39 -0.54
N GLU A 30 -9.75 -0.59 -0.99
CA GLU A 30 -9.06 -0.80 -2.27
C GLU A 30 -7.86 -1.73 -2.13
N LEU A 31 -7.69 -2.60 -3.12
CA LEU A 31 -6.45 -3.31 -3.42
C LEU A 31 -5.71 -2.59 -4.54
N ILE A 32 -4.48 -2.17 -4.28
CA ILE A 32 -3.60 -1.59 -5.30
C ILE A 32 -2.64 -2.64 -5.82
N ILE A 33 -2.45 -2.69 -7.12
CA ILE A 33 -1.43 -3.50 -7.78
C ILE A 33 -0.46 -2.56 -8.49
N THR A 34 0.83 -2.75 -8.30
CA THR A 34 1.85 -1.91 -8.94
C THR A 34 3.09 -2.71 -9.31
N THR A 35 3.77 -2.32 -10.39
CA THR A 35 5.13 -2.81 -10.68
C THR A 35 6.20 -2.12 -9.84
N GLY A 36 5.84 -1.03 -9.17
CA GLY A 36 6.76 -0.22 -8.38
C GLY A 36 7.65 0.69 -9.22
N TYR A 37 7.39 0.82 -10.52
CA TYR A 37 8.22 1.62 -11.42
C TYR A 37 8.29 3.09 -11.06
N ALA A 38 7.18 3.64 -10.59
CA ALA A 38 7.09 5.00 -10.07
C ALA A 38 8.06 5.27 -8.89
N PHE A 39 8.40 4.25 -8.10
CA PHE A 39 9.13 4.40 -6.84
C PHE A 39 10.62 4.01 -6.93
N ARG A 40 11.10 3.56 -8.10
CA ARG A 40 12.45 2.98 -8.27
C ARG A 40 13.60 3.93 -7.91
N HIS A 41 13.40 5.24 -8.06
CA HIS A 41 14.42 6.26 -7.79
C HIS A 41 14.28 6.89 -6.40
N GLU A 42 13.10 6.77 -5.79
CA GLU A 42 12.81 7.32 -4.46
C GLU A 42 11.91 6.33 -3.69
N PRO A 43 12.50 5.25 -3.12
CA PRO A 43 11.73 4.19 -2.44
C PRO A 43 10.89 4.70 -1.26
N MET A 44 11.25 5.83 -0.67
CA MET A 44 10.46 6.47 0.40
C MET A 44 9.06 6.91 -0.06
N LEU A 45 8.84 7.14 -1.36
CA LEU A 45 7.50 7.39 -1.90
C LEU A 45 6.55 6.20 -1.67
N LEU A 46 7.07 4.97 -1.67
CA LEU A 46 6.27 3.79 -1.36
C LEU A 46 5.81 3.79 0.10
N CYS A 47 6.66 4.24 1.02
CA CYS A 47 6.28 4.40 2.44
C CYS A 47 5.17 5.45 2.59
N ARG A 48 5.30 6.60 1.91
CA ARG A 48 4.25 7.64 1.89
C ARG A 48 2.92 7.11 1.34
N LEU A 49 2.98 6.33 0.25
CA LEU A 49 1.79 5.69 -0.30
C LEU A 49 1.13 4.77 0.73
N LEU A 50 1.90 3.90 1.38
CA LEU A 50 1.37 2.98 2.36
C LEU A 50 0.76 3.70 3.58
N ASP A 51 1.36 4.80 4.04
CA ASP A 51 0.80 5.64 5.11
C ASP A 51 -0.55 6.24 4.70
N GLU A 52 -0.66 6.73 3.47
CA GLU A 52 -1.93 7.26 2.94
C GLU A 52 -2.99 6.16 2.74
N MET A 53 -2.59 5.00 2.23
CA MET A 53 -3.46 3.82 2.15
C MET A 53 -3.97 3.42 3.54
N HIS A 54 -3.09 3.46 4.54
CA HIS A 54 -3.47 3.19 5.92
C HIS A 54 -4.47 4.22 6.45
N ARG A 55 -4.23 5.51 6.20
CA ARG A 55 -5.10 6.63 6.61
C ARG A 55 -6.49 6.53 5.98
N ILE A 56 -6.58 6.17 4.71
CA ILE A 56 -7.82 6.09 3.94
C ILE A 56 -8.60 4.80 4.24
N GLY A 57 -7.94 3.78 4.80
CA GLY A 57 -8.55 2.48 5.05
C GLY A 57 -8.56 1.59 3.81
N SER A 58 -7.57 1.73 2.91
CA SER A 58 -7.34 0.76 1.85
C SER A 58 -7.00 -0.61 2.43
N SER A 59 -7.27 -1.67 1.66
CA SER A 59 -7.19 -3.05 2.16
C SER A 59 -5.79 -3.63 2.00
N ALA A 60 -5.17 -3.46 0.83
CA ALA A 60 -3.90 -4.10 0.54
C ALA A 60 -3.15 -3.45 -0.63
N ILE A 61 -1.85 -3.73 -0.71
CA ILE A 61 -1.03 -3.46 -1.89
C ILE A 61 -0.28 -4.73 -2.32
N GLY A 62 -0.26 -5.00 -3.63
CA GLY A 62 0.57 -6.01 -4.26
C GLY A 62 1.64 -5.34 -5.11
N ILE A 63 2.91 -5.67 -4.87
CA ILE A 63 4.06 -5.11 -5.58
C ILE A 63 4.75 -6.21 -6.37
N LYS A 64 4.89 -6.04 -7.68
CA LYS A 64 5.66 -6.97 -8.53
C LYS A 64 7.17 -6.75 -8.31
N THR A 65 7.76 -7.55 -7.42
CA THR A 65 9.19 -7.48 -7.09
C THR A 65 10.08 -8.10 -8.19
N ARG A 66 11.41 -7.94 -8.05
CA ARG A 66 12.49 -8.55 -8.85
C ARG A 66 12.74 -8.00 -10.26
N ARG A 67 11.89 -7.12 -10.80
CA ARG A 67 12.15 -6.47 -12.10
C ARG A 67 12.48 -4.99 -12.00
N VAL A 68 11.89 -4.30 -11.03
CA VAL A 68 11.91 -2.83 -10.95
C VAL A 68 12.26 -2.38 -9.55
N ILE A 69 11.52 -2.86 -8.55
CA ILE A 69 11.93 -2.81 -7.16
C ILE A 69 12.55 -4.17 -6.82
N GLN A 70 13.84 -4.18 -6.43
CA GLN A 70 14.52 -5.41 -6.01
C GLN A 70 14.00 -5.87 -4.65
N GLU A 71 13.97 -4.96 -3.69
CA GLU A 71 13.45 -5.20 -2.33
C GLU A 71 12.58 -4.03 -1.89
N VAL A 72 11.52 -4.34 -1.14
CA VAL A 72 10.66 -3.33 -0.50
C VAL A 72 11.44 -2.74 0.69
N PRO A 73 11.43 -1.40 0.90
CA PRO A 73 12.10 -0.79 2.04
C PRO A 73 11.66 -1.45 3.36
N PRO A 74 12.58 -1.76 4.29
CA PRO A 74 12.21 -2.35 5.58
C PRO A 74 11.16 -1.54 6.34
N GLU A 75 11.17 -0.21 6.21
CA GLU A 75 10.24 0.72 6.84
C GLU A 75 8.78 0.45 6.42
N ALA A 76 8.56 0.05 5.17
CA ALA A 76 7.25 -0.33 4.66
C ALA A 76 6.68 -1.59 5.34
N LEU A 77 7.51 -2.37 6.04
CA LEU A 77 7.07 -3.54 6.79
C LEU A 77 6.54 -3.22 8.20
N TYR A 78 6.74 -2.01 8.70
CA TYR A 78 6.50 -1.63 10.09
C TYR A 78 5.37 -0.61 10.30
N ILE A 79 4.49 -0.43 9.32
CA ILE A 79 3.38 0.54 9.45
C ILE A 79 2.39 0.04 10.52
N PRO A 80 2.20 0.80 11.62
CA PRO A 80 1.34 0.39 12.72
C PRO A 80 -0.13 0.47 12.34
N ILE A 81 -0.94 -0.37 12.97
CA ILE A 81 -2.38 -0.45 12.69
C ILE A 81 -3.12 0.49 13.64
N ARG A 82 -4.01 1.35 13.12
CA ARG A 82 -4.91 2.17 13.94
C ARG A 82 -6.05 1.35 14.54
N GLU A 83 -6.33 1.57 15.82
CA GLU A 83 -7.40 0.87 16.58
C GLU A 83 -8.79 1.05 15.95
N GLU A 84 -9.05 2.17 15.29
CA GLU A 84 -10.31 2.51 14.61
C GLU A 84 -10.67 1.51 13.49
N GLN A 85 -9.68 0.77 12.97
CA GLN A 85 -9.83 -0.19 11.87
C GLN A 85 -10.08 -1.63 12.35
N ARG A 86 -10.11 -1.87 13.68
CA ARG A 86 -10.23 -3.21 14.28
C ARG A 86 -11.68 -3.65 14.52
N SER A 87 -12.64 -2.74 14.41
CA SER A 87 -14.07 -2.96 14.69
C SER A 87 -14.97 -2.95 13.45
N ARG A 88 -14.39 -3.02 12.25
CA ARG A 88 -15.11 -3.12 10.96
C ARG A 88 -14.68 -4.39 10.25
#